data_AF-A0A2X3HI36-F1
#
_entry.id   AF-A0A2X3HI36-F1
#
_cell.length_a   1.000
_cell.length_b   1.000
_cell.length_c   1.000
_cell.angle_alpha   90.00
_cell.angle_beta   90.00
_cell.angle_gamma   90.00
#
_symmetry.space_group_name_H-M   'P 1'
#
loop_
_entity.id
_entity.type
_entity.pdbx_description
1 polymer ?
#
loop_
_entity_poly.entity_id
_entity_poly.type
_entity_poly.pdbx_seq_one_letter_code
_entity_poly.pdbx_strand_id
1 'polypeptide(L)'
;MTTKMISEETLQPQAQEETRITPRDLRRVFWRSFQMEFSWNYERQMNLAFVYALIPVLKKLYPRREDLAAALKRHLVFFNTTPHIVTLLLGITTAMEEKNSQQKNMDATAIDNVKASLMGPLAGLG
;
A
#
# COMPACT_ATOMS: atom_id res chain seq x y z
N MET A 1 -20.86 11.53 46.60
CA MET A 1 -20.91 10.12 46.14
C MET A 1 -21.80 10.12 44.91
N THR A 2 -21.30 10.10 43.68
CA THR A 2 -20.67 8.93 43.05
C THR A 2 -19.71 9.37 41.95
N THR A 3 -18.43 9.21 42.26
CA THR A 3 -17.33 9.02 41.33
C THR A 3 -17.62 7.91 40.33
N LYS A 4 -17.64 8.25 39.03
CA LYS A 4 -17.13 7.45 37.91
C LYS A 4 -16.82 8.46 36.79
N MET A 5 -15.62 9.03 36.67
CA MET A 5 -14.41 8.37 36.14
C MET A 5 -14.76 7.47 34.95
N ILE A 6 -15.28 8.08 33.88
CA ILE A 6 -15.15 7.51 32.53
C ILE A 6 -13.94 8.22 31.96
N SER A 7 -12.83 7.48 32.02
CA SER A 7 -11.56 7.68 31.37
C SER A 7 -11.62 8.59 30.13
N GLU A 8 -11.03 9.77 30.25
CA GLU A 8 -10.27 10.35 29.16
C GLU A 8 -9.19 9.34 28.79
N GLU A 9 -9.53 8.42 27.89
CA GLU A 9 -8.54 7.66 27.15
C GLU A 9 -7.68 8.71 26.46
N THR A 10 -6.48 8.88 26.99
CA THR A 10 -5.44 9.72 26.45
C THR A 10 -5.33 9.44 24.96
N LEU A 11 -5.91 10.31 24.13
CA LEU A 11 -5.55 10.47 22.74
C LEU A 11 -4.11 10.95 22.74
N GLN A 12 -3.19 10.00 22.92
CA GLN A 12 -1.79 10.23 22.64
C GLN A 12 -1.77 10.75 21.20
N PRO A 13 -1.23 11.96 20.94
CA PRO A 13 -1.02 12.38 19.58
C PRO A 13 -0.14 11.29 18.95
N GLN A 14 -0.71 10.52 18.01
CA GLN A 14 0.08 9.59 17.22
C GLN A 14 1.23 10.42 16.67
N ALA A 15 2.44 10.14 17.15
CA ALA A 15 3.63 10.85 16.73
C ALA A 15 3.55 10.93 15.21
N GLN A 16 3.55 12.16 14.66
CA GLN A 16 3.56 12.35 13.22
C GLN A 16 4.80 11.63 12.69
N GLU A 17 4.60 10.39 12.25
CA GLU A 17 5.58 9.61 11.52
C GLU A 17 6.01 10.50 10.36
N GLU A 18 7.27 10.95 10.37
CA GLU A 18 7.81 11.82 9.32
C GLU A 18 7.49 11.19 7.97
N THR A 19 6.56 11.79 7.25
CA THR A 19 6.02 11.25 6.00
C THR A 19 7.13 11.41 4.97
N ARG A 20 7.80 10.30 4.66
CA ARG A 20 8.85 10.27 3.63
C ARG A 20 8.22 10.42 2.25
N ILE A 21 6.95 10.09 2.10
CA ILE A 21 6.23 10.16 0.83
C ILE A 21 5.76 11.57 0.55
N THR A 22 6.10 12.10 -0.64
CA THR A 22 5.68 13.44 -1.05
C THR A 22 4.45 13.38 -1.97
N PRO A 23 3.66 14.46 -2.06
CA PRO A 23 2.55 14.54 -3.03
C PRO A 23 2.99 14.33 -4.49
N ARG A 24 4.26 14.63 -4.80
CA ARG A 24 4.85 14.37 -6.12
C ARG A 24 4.97 12.88 -6.41
N ASP A 25 5.27 12.07 -5.40
CA ASP A 25 5.39 10.62 -5.53
C ASP A 25 4.01 9.99 -5.76
N LEU A 26 2.98 10.44 -5.04
CA LEU A 26 1.60 10.00 -5.28
C LEU A 26 1.10 10.36 -6.69
N ARG A 27 1.43 11.56 -7.19
CA ARG A 27 1.11 11.91 -8.59
C ARG A 27 1.81 11.00 -9.60
N ARG A 28 3.06 10.58 -9.34
CA ARG A 28 3.75 9.60 -10.21
C ARG A 28 3.05 8.25 -10.17
N VAL A 29 2.64 7.77 -9.00
CA VAL A 29 1.89 6.51 -8.85
C VAL A 29 0.57 6.59 -9.64
N PHE A 30 -0.16 7.70 -9.51
CA PHE A 30 -1.40 7.95 -10.27
C PHE A 30 -1.17 7.92 -11.79
N TRP A 31 -0.18 8.63 -12.32
CA TRP A 31 0.08 8.58 -13.76
C TRP A 31 0.53 7.21 -14.26
N ARG A 32 1.17 6.42 -13.41
CA ARG A 32 1.58 5.05 -13.74
C ARG A 32 0.43 4.04 -13.65
N SER A 33 -0.66 4.35 -12.93
CA SER A 33 -1.79 3.43 -12.81
C SER A 33 -2.61 3.29 -14.11
N PHE A 34 -2.48 4.21 -15.06
CA PHE A 34 -3.13 4.06 -16.38
C PHE A 34 -2.61 2.86 -17.18
N GLN A 35 -1.43 2.33 -16.85
CA GLN A 35 -0.81 1.21 -17.55
C GLN A 35 -1.19 -0.16 -16.95
N MET A 36 -2.22 -0.22 -16.10
CA MET A 36 -2.58 -1.43 -15.33
C MET A 36 -2.92 -2.64 -16.20
N GLU A 37 -3.62 -2.45 -17.32
CA GLU A 37 -3.97 -3.56 -18.22
C GLU A 37 -2.86 -3.95 -19.21
N PHE A 38 -1.80 -3.13 -19.33
CA PHE A 38 -0.77 -3.31 -20.36
C PHE A 38 0.14 -4.53 -20.12
N SER A 39 0.18 -5.04 -18.89
CA SER A 39 1.03 -6.16 -18.48
C SER A 39 0.23 -7.37 -17.98
N TRP A 40 -1.02 -7.47 -18.46
CA TRP A 40 -1.91 -8.55 -18.07
C TRP A 40 -1.35 -9.92 -18.50
N ASN A 41 -1.35 -10.88 -17.58
CA ASN A 41 -0.90 -12.25 -17.83
C ASN A 41 -1.84 -13.28 -17.18
N TYR A 42 -1.89 -14.50 -17.70
CA TYR A 42 -2.83 -15.52 -17.20
C TYR A 42 -2.49 -16.05 -15.80
N GLU A 43 -1.22 -16.04 -15.39
CA GLU A 43 -0.79 -16.60 -14.11
C GLU A 43 -1.13 -15.67 -12.93
N ARG A 44 -0.95 -14.36 -13.11
CA ARG A 44 -0.97 -13.35 -12.03
C ARG A 44 -1.67 -12.05 -12.38
N GLN A 45 -2.31 -12.00 -13.56
CA GLN A 45 -3.15 -10.91 -14.05
C GLN A 45 -2.39 -9.59 -14.12
N MET A 46 -2.75 -8.58 -13.32
CA MET A 46 -2.21 -7.22 -13.44
C MET A 46 -1.20 -6.85 -12.35
N ASN A 47 -0.61 -7.86 -11.69
CA ASN A 47 0.38 -7.68 -10.63
C ASN A 47 1.59 -6.83 -11.07
N LEU A 48 2.08 -7.03 -12.30
CA LEU A 48 3.32 -6.39 -12.77
C LEU A 48 3.16 -4.89 -12.93
N ALA A 49 2.03 -4.45 -13.49
CA ALA A 49 1.71 -3.02 -13.56
C ALA A 49 1.47 -2.42 -12.17
N PHE A 50 0.88 -3.19 -11.24
CA PHE A 50 0.71 -2.74 -9.86
C PHE A 50 2.06 -2.48 -9.19
N VAL A 51 3.03 -3.41 -9.34
CA VAL A 51 4.40 -3.21 -8.86
C VAL A 51 5.03 -1.99 -9.53
N TYR A 52 4.90 -1.87 -10.86
CA TYR A 52 5.47 -0.78 -11.63
C TYR A 52 5.00 0.61 -11.16
N ALA A 53 3.71 0.73 -10.81
CA ALA A 53 3.15 1.94 -10.25
C ALA A 53 3.78 2.30 -8.90
N LEU A 54 4.11 1.30 -8.07
CA LEU A 54 4.69 1.47 -6.73
C LEU A 54 6.22 1.64 -6.71
N ILE A 55 6.95 1.25 -7.77
CA ILE A 55 8.42 1.40 -7.86
C ILE A 55 8.97 2.76 -7.34
N PRO A 56 8.45 3.95 -7.73
CA PRO A 56 8.99 5.23 -7.27
C PRO A 56 8.88 5.41 -5.75
N VAL A 57 7.83 4.88 -5.13
CA VAL A 57 7.62 4.91 -3.68
C VAL A 57 8.56 3.91 -3.01
N LEU A 58 8.56 2.65 -3.47
CA LEU A 58 9.37 1.59 -2.87
C LEU A 58 10.87 1.91 -2.89
N LYS A 59 11.37 2.51 -3.98
CA LYS A 59 12.77 2.97 -4.06
C LYS A 59 13.13 4.04 -3.03
N LYS A 60 12.15 4.85 -2.62
CA LYS A 60 12.35 5.92 -1.63
C LYS A 60 12.30 5.38 -0.20
N LEU A 61 11.42 4.41 0.05
CA LEU A 61 11.27 3.77 1.35
C LEU A 61 12.42 2.80 1.65
N TYR A 62 12.84 2.01 0.66
CA TYR A 62 13.84 0.96 0.79
C TYR A 62 15.13 1.29 -0.01
N PRO A 63 16.09 2.02 0.58
CA PRO A 63 17.35 2.38 -0.11
C PRO A 63 18.29 1.18 -0.31
N ARG A 64 18.17 0.13 0.51
CA ARG A 64 18.96 -1.10 0.37
C ARG A 64 18.35 -2.01 -0.69
N ARG A 65 19.20 -2.60 -1.52
CA ARG A 65 18.77 -3.47 -2.63
C ARG A 65 18.02 -4.72 -2.15
N GLU A 66 18.44 -5.29 -1.03
CA GLU A 66 17.83 -6.49 -0.45
C GLU A 66 16.39 -6.21 0.01
N ASP A 67 16.21 -5.13 0.76
CA ASP A 67 14.89 -4.69 1.26
C ASP A 67 13.96 -4.31 0.10
N LEU A 68 14.48 -3.61 -0.91
CA LEU A 68 13.72 -3.27 -2.12
C LEU A 68 13.29 -4.53 -2.89
N ALA A 69 14.17 -5.53 -3.03
CA ALA A 69 13.84 -6.78 -3.70
C ALA A 69 12.76 -7.55 -2.94
N ALA A 70 12.80 -7.54 -1.60
CA ALA A 70 11.75 -8.15 -0.78
C ALA A 70 10.40 -7.44 -0.93
N ALA A 71 10.39 -6.10 -0.94
CA ALA A 71 9.16 -5.32 -1.15
C ALA A 71 8.58 -5.53 -2.55
N LEU A 72 9.41 -5.54 -3.59
CA LEU A 72 8.95 -5.82 -4.96
C LEU A 72 8.32 -7.21 -5.08
N LYS A 73 8.94 -8.25 -4.49
CA LYS A 73 8.41 -9.62 -4.52
C LYS A 73 7.04 -9.73 -3.86
N ARG A 74 6.78 -8.97 -2.80
CA ARG A 74 5.48 -8.92 -2.09
C ARG A 74 4.34 -8.45 -3.00
N HIS A 75 4.60 -7.49 -3.88
CA HIS A 75 3.58 -7.01 -4.82
C HIS A 75 3.47 -7.84 -6.10
N LEU A 76 4.30 -8.88 -6.29
CA LEU A 76 4.20 -9.82 -7.43
C LEU A 76 3.23 -10.98 -7.19
N VAL A 77 2.48 -10.96 -6.09
CA VAL A 77 1.36 -11.89 -5.85
C VAL A 77 0.22 -11.58 -6.83
N PHE A 78 -0.66 -12.56 -7.07
CA PHE A 78 -1.86 -12.39 -7.89
C PHE A 78 -2.64 -11.13 -7.48
N PHE A 79 -3.02 -10.31 -8.46
CA PHE A 79 -3.78 -9.10 -8.23
C PHE A 79 -4.64 -8.75 -9.43
N ASN A 80 -5.92 -8.46 -9.20
CA ASN A 80 -6.87 -8.04 -10.24
C ASN A 80 -8.09 -7.28 -9.71
N THR A 81 -8.37 -6.13 -10.28
CA THR A 81 -9.48 -5.24 -9.93
C THR A 81 -9.72 -4.27 -11.08
N THR A 82 -10.82 -3.54 -11.03
CA THR A 82 -11.18 -2.58 -12.08
C THR A 82 -10.13 -1.46 -12.14
N PRO A 83 -9.45 -1.22 -13.29
CA PRO A 83 -8.33 -0.28 -13.38
C PRO A 83 -8.67 1.16 -12.94
N HIS A 84 -9.93 1.56 -13.07
CA HIS A 84 -10.40 2.90 -12.69
C HIS A 84 -10.36 3.13 -11.16
N ILE A 85 -10.53 2.06 -10.37
CA ILE A 85 -10.64 2.13 -8.90
C ILE A 85 -9.33 1.71 -8.21
N VAL A 86 -8.38 1.16 -8.95
CA VAL A 86 -7.08 0.68 -8.43
C VAL A 86 -6.26 1.74 -7.70
N THR A 87 -6.49 3.02 -8.01
CA THR A 87 -5.80 4.17 -7.39
C THR A 87 -5.99 4.21 -5.88
N LEU A 88 -7.16 3.80 -5.38
CA LEU A 88 -7.43 3.66 -3.95
C LEU A 88 -6.53 2.60 -3.31
N LEU A 89 -6.41 1.42 -3.94
CA LEU A 89 -5.54 0.35 -3.44
C LEU A 89 -4.07 0.74 -3.45
N LEU A 90 -3.63 1.42 -4.51
CA LEU A 90 -2.27 1.94 -4.60
C LEU A 90 -1.98 2.92 -3.46
N GLY A 91 -2.93 3.79 -3.11
CA GLY A 91 -2.82 4.73 -1.99
C GLY A 91 -2.71 4.02 -0.64
N ILE A 92 -3.62 3.06 -0.36
CA ILE A 92 -3.61 2.27 0.88
C ILE A 92 -2.29 1.50 1.01
N THR A 93 -1.90 0.82 -0.07
CA THR A 93 -0.66 0.03 -0.11
C THR A 93 0.56 0.91 0.11
N THR A 94 0.60 2.09 -0.48
CA THR A 94 1.66 3.09 -0.31
C THR A 94 1.80 3.51 1.15
N ALA A 95 0.68 3.79 1.84
CA ALA A 95 0.67 4.15 3.24
C ALA A 95 1.10 2.99 4.15
N MET A 96 0.68 1.77 3.84
CA MET A 96 1.11 0.58 4.61
C MET A 96 2.58 0.27 4.42
N GLU A 97 3.13 0.43 3.21
CA GLU A 97 4.57 0.26 2.95
C GLU A 97 5.40 1.32 3.67
N GLU A 98 4.90 2.56 3.79
CA GLU A 98 5.54 3.60 4.59
C GLU A 98 5.63 3.21 6.07
N LYS A 99 4.51 2.74 6.65
CA LYS A 99 4.48 2.22 8.01
C LYS A 99 5.42 1.02 8.19
N ASN A 100 5.42 0.08 7.25
CA ASN A 100 6.30 -1.08 7.28
C ASN A 100 7.79 -0.70 7.19
N SER A 101 8.11 0.36 6.46
CA SER A 101 9.48 0.89 6.38
C SER A 101 9.95 1.56 7.68
N GLN A 102 9.03 2.10 8.48
CA GLN A 102 9.34 2.78 9.74
C GLN A 102 9.30 1.82 10.94
N GLN A 103 8.35 0.87 10.92
CA GLN A 103 8.12 -0.10 12.00
C GLN A 103 8.69 -1.47 11.61
N LYS A 104 9.88 -1.80 12.13
CA LYS A 104 10.56 -3.07 11.86
C LYS A 104 9.81 -4.33 12.31
N ASN A 105 8.78 -4.18 13.16
CA ASN A 105 7.98 -5.28 13.71
C ASN A 105 6.64 -5.47 13.00
N MET A 106 6.34 -4.70 11.95
CA MET A 106 5.09 -4.88 11.21
C MET A 106 5.17 -6.16 10.39
N ASP A 107 4.10 -6.96 10.44
CA ASP A 107 4.00 -8.14 9.60
C ASP A 107 3.76 -7.72 8.14
N ALA A 108 4.77 -7.97 7.32
CA ALA A 108 4.76 -7.78 5.88
C ALA A 108 3.55 -8.43 5.18
N THR A 109 3.07 -9.56 5.69
CA THR A 109 1.93 -10.28 5.10
C THR A 109 0.61 -9.52 5.26
N ALA A 110 0.52 -8.60 6.22
CA ALA A 110 -0.67 -7.77 6.40
C ALA A 110 -0.97 -6.92 5.15
N ILE A 111 0.05 -6.47 4.43
CA ILE A 111 -0.10 -5.69 3.19
C ILE A 111 -0.75 -6.54 2.09
N ASP A 112 -0.35 -7.81 1.98
CA ASP A 112 -0.93 -8.75 1.03
C ASP A 112 -2.37 -9.10 1.39
N ASN A 113 -2.65 -9.32 2.67
CA ASN A 113 -3.99 -9.63 3.17
C ASN A 113 -4.97 -8.47 2.92
N VAL A 114 -4.53 -7.22 3.13
CA VAL A 114 -5.36 -6.04 2.84
C VAL A 114 -5.62 -5.89 1.34
N LYS A 115 -4.60 -6.10 0.48
CA LYS A 115 -4.81 -6.09 -0.98
C LYS A 115 -5.81 -7.17 -1.39
N ALA A 116 -5.64 -8.40 -0.91
CA ALA A 116 -6.49 -9.53 -1.25
C ALA A 116 -7.94 -9.34 -0.78
N SER A 117 -8.15 -8.81 0.43
CA SER A 117 -9.49 -8.57 0.97
C SER A 117 -10.24 -7.45 0.24
N LEU A 118 -9.54 -6.41 -0.19
CA LEU A 118 -10.14 -5.29 -0.92
C LEU A 118 -10.29 -5.56 -2.42
N MET A 119 -9.54 -6.52 -2.97
CA MET A 119 -9.57 -6.88 -4.39
C MET A 119 -10.98 -7.29 -4.84
N GLY A 120 -11.65 -8.17 -4.08
CA GLY A 120 -12.99 -8.67 -4.41
C GLY A 120 -14.08 -7.59 -4.40
N PRO A 121 -14.27 -6.85 -3.28
CA PRO A 121 -15.28 -5.80 -3.20
C PRO A 121 -15.10 -4.69 -4.25
N LEU A 122 -13.86 -4.28 -4.54
CA LEU A 122 -13.62 -3.20 -5.51
C LEU A 122 -13.71 -3.69 -6.95
N ALA A 123 -13.42 -4.96 -7.22
CA ALA A 123 -13.71 -5.57 -8.52
C ALA A 123 -15.23 -5.75 -8.76
N GLY A 124 -16.03 -5.89 -7.69
CA GLY A 124 -17.49 -5.98 -7.80
C GLY A 124 -18.19 -4.61 -7.90
N LEU A 125 -17.58 -3.55 -7.36
CA LEU A 125 -18.10 -2.18 -7.45
C LEU A 125 -17.77 -1.47 -8.76
N GLY A 126 -16.65 -1.83 -9.39
CA GLY A 126 -16.12 -1.16 -10.58
C GLY A 126 -16.40 -1.89 -11.87
#